data_AF-A0A3P7JC19-F1
#
_entry.id   AF-A0A3P7JC19-F1
#
_cell.length_a   1.000
_cell.length_b   1.000
_cell.length_c   1.000
_cell.angle_alpha   90.00
_cell.angle_beta   90.00
_cell.angle_gamma   90.00
#
_symmetry.space_group_name_H-M   'P 1'
#
loop_
_entity.id
_entity.type
_entity.pdbx_description
1 polymer ?
#
loop_
_entity_poly.entity_id
_entity_poly.type
_entity_poly.pdbx_seq_one_letter_code
_entity_poly.pdbx_strand_id
1 'polypeptide(L)'
;MEKQRRYRRLLNTNPADEPHIFGRVLETRLRAIIELPNNQCGFVKGAGTVDAILTVWIVMEKYREKRRESHAAFFDMEKAFDKVPHNVIWWALRKQMIPKVYIQWLKMSYHGSTSHVQAAAEQS
;
A
#
# COMPACT_ATOMS: atom_id res chain seq x y z
N MET A 1 16.08 -24.67 15.21
CA MET A 1 17.04 -23.93 14.34
C MET A 1 17.05 -24.41 12.89
N GLU A 2 16.90 -25.71 12.62
CA GLU A 2 16.88 -26.26 11.25
C GLU A 2 15.60 -25.94 10.44
N LYS A 3 14.46 -25.77 11.13
CA LYS A 3 13.20 -25.29 10.52
C LYS A 3 13.30 -23.87 9.93
N GLN A 4 14.09 -22.97 10.54
CA GLN A 4 14.29 -21.62 10.01
C GLN A 4 15.24 -21.59 8.81
N ARG A 5 16.22 -22.50 8.75
CA ARG A 5 17.09 -22.67 7.58
C ARG A 5 16.33 -23.24 6.37
N ARG A 6 15.28 -24.03 6.58
CA ARG A 6 14.43 -24.57 5.51
C ARG A 6 13.53 -23.51 4.88
N TYR A 7 13.00 -22.57 5.67
CA TYR A 7 12.22 -21.44 5.15
C TYR A 7 13.06 -20.47 4.31
N ARG A 8 14.32 -20.23 4.71
CA ARG A 8 15.23 -19.35 3.95
C ARG A 8 15.73 -19.96 2.63
N ARG A 9 15.64 -21.29 2.48
CA ARG A 9 16.08 -22.04 1.28
C ARG A 9 14.96 -22.25 0.25
N LEU A 10 13.71 -21.93 0.59
CA LEU A 10 12.58 -21.88 -0.35
C LEU A 10 12.48 -20.52 -1.07
N LEU A 11 13.32 -19.56 -0.70
CA LEU A 11 13.49 -18.26 -1.35
C LEU A 11 14.77 -18.25 -2.20
N ASN A 12 14.98 -19.29 -3.01
CA ASN A 12 15.98 -19.24 -4.07
C ASN A 12 15.43 -19.84 -5.38
N THR A 13 15.05 -18.89 -6.23
CA THR A 13 15.13 -18.84 -7.70
C THR A 13 14.19 -19.74 -8.47
N ASN A 14 12.98 -19.21 -8.67
CA ASN A 14 12.09 -19.56 -9.77
C ASN A 14 12.15 -18.40 -10.80
N PRO A 15 12.09 -18.65 -12.13
CA PRO A 15 12.03 -17.58 -13.15
C PRO A 15 10.79 -16.66 -13.03
N ALA A 16 9.91 -16.91 -12.05
CA ALA A 16 8.81 -16.04 -11.64
C ALA A 16 9.17 -15.01 -10.54
N ASP A 17 10.44 -14.94 -10.10
CA ASP A 17 10.92 -13.98 -9.08
C ASP A 17 11.21 -12.57 -9.64
N GLU A 18 11.28 -12.41 -10.98
CA GLU A 18 11.46 -11.12 -11.66
C GLU A 18 10.42 -10.03 -11.28
N PRO A 19 9.10 -10.29 -11.29
CA PRO A 19 8.10 -9.27 -10.94
C PRO A 19 8.27 -8.73 -9.51
N HIS A 20 8.79 -9.54 -8.58
CA HIS A 20 8.94 -9.12 -7.19
C HIS A 20 10.17 -8.21 -6.98
N ILE A 21 11.27 -8.48 -7.67
CA ILE A 21 12.46 -7.62 -7.64
C ILE A 21 12.18 -6.30 -8.38
N PHE A 22 11.58 -6.40 -9.57
CA PHE A 22 11.21 -5.23 -10.37
C PHE A 22 10.26 -4.30 -9.62
N GLY A 23 9.21 -4.86 -9.00
CA GLY A 23 8.28 -4.11 -8.17
C GLY A 23 8.96 -3.35 -7.03
N ARG A 24 9.88 -3.99 -6.30
CA ARG A 24 10.63 -3.34 -5.20
C ARG A 24 11.56 -2.22 -5.67
N VAL A 25 12.23 -2.40 -6.82
CA VAL A 25 13.07 -1.35 -7.41
C VAL A 25 12.21 -0.16 -7.83
N LEU A 26 11.06 -0.42 -8.45
CA LEU A 26 10.13 0.60 -8.89
C LEU A 26 9.53 1.36 -7.70
N GLU A 27 9.08 0.64 -6.67
CA GLU A 27 8.61 1.22 -5.41
C GLU A 27 9.67 2.15 -4.81
N THR A 28 10.92 1.67 -4.66
CA THR A 28 12.01 2.46 -4.07
C THR A 28 12.25 3.76 -4.84
N ARG A 29 12.24 3.71 -6.18
CA ARG A 29 12.42 4.89 -7.03
C ARG A 29 11.22 5.84 -6.94
N LEU A 30 10.01 5.32 -6.94
CA LEU A 30 8.79 6.13 -6.82
C LEU A 30 8.73 6.82 -5.45
N ARG A 31 9.16 6.15 -4.39
CA ARG A 31 9.19 6.67 -3.03
C ARG A 31 10.18 7.83 -2.84
N ALA A 32 11.16 7.96 -3.73
CA ALA A 32 12.08 9.10 -3.76
C ALA A 32 11.51 10.32 -4.51
N ILE A 33 10.44 10.13 -5.29
CA ILE A 33 9.82 11.18 -6.11
C ILE A 33 8.51 11.67 -5.48
N ILE A 34 7.74 10.75 -4.90
CA ILE A 34 6.43 11.03 -4.34
C ILE A 34 6.59 11.52 -2.89
N GLU A 35 6.09 12.72 -2.62
CA GLU A 35 5.90 13.20 -1.27
C GLU A 35 4.53 12.71 -0.75
N LEU A 36 4.55 11.97 0.35
CA LEU A 36 3.33 11.53 1.03
C LEU A 36 2.90 12.60 2.03
N PRO A 37 1.59 12.80 2.23
CA PRO A 37 1.12 13.78 3.18
C PRO A 37 1.45 13.32 4.61
N ASN A 38 1.78 14.27 5.49
CA ASN A 38 2.25 14.01 6.85
C ASN A 38 1.25 13.25 7.74
N ASN A 39 -0.03 13.23 7.37
CA ASN A 39 -1.09 12.50 8.06
C ASN A 39 -1.32 11.09 7.51
N GLN A 40 -0.56 10.65 6.51
CA GLN A 40 -0.62 9.28 5.99
C GLN A 40 0.20 8.35 6.88
N CYS A 41 -0.48 7.46 7.61
CA CYS A 41 0.19 6.43 8.41
C CYS A 41 0.23 5.05 7.72
N GLY A 42 -0.71 4.78 6.80
CA GLY A 42 -0.76 3.51 6.06
C GLY A 42 0.26 3.45 4.93
N PHE A 43 0.95 2.31 4.78
CA PHE A 43 1.99 2.06 3.76
C PHE A 43 3.20 3.01 3.85
N VAL A 44 3.42 3.65 5.01
CA VAL A 44 4.58 4.50 5.27
C VAL A 44 5.54 3.77 6.20
N LYS A 45 6.79 3.59 5.75
CA LYS A 45 7.85 3.01 6.59
C LYS A 45 8.03 3.85 7.85
N GLY A 46 7.92 3.20 9.01
CA GLY A 46 8.11 3.85 10.32
C GLY A 46 6.85 4.52 10.88
N ALA A 47 5.70 4.44 10.18
CA ALA A 47 4.40 4.80 10.73
C ALA A 47 3.52 3.55 10.82
N GLY A 48 2.86 3.36 11.96
CA GLY A 48 1.95 2.25 12.19
C GLY A 48 0.54 2.70 12.54
N THR A 49 -0.38 1.73 12.61
CA THR A 49 -1.76 1.97 13.07
C THR A 49 -1.81 2.53 14.49
N VAL A 50 -0.86 2.13 15.34
CA VAL A 50 -0.75 2.65 16.73
C VAL A 50 -0.48 4.15 16.72
N ASP A 51 0.43 4.63 15.86
CA ASP A 51 0.75 6.06 15.75
C ASP A 51 -0.46 6.86 15.25
N ALA A 52 -1.22 6.31 14.31
CA ALA A 52 -2.44 6.92 13.79
C ALA A 52 -3.51 7.07 14.88
N ILE A 53 -3.77 5.99 15.64
CA ILE A 53 -4.73 5.99 16.75
C ILE A 53 -4.30 6.98 17.83
N LEU A 54 -3.01 6.97 18.20
CA LEU A 54 -2.46 7.87 19.20
C LEU A 54 -2.59 9.34 18.75
N THR A 55 -2.34 9.62 17.48
CA THR A 55 -2.48 10.97 16.92
C THR A 55 -3.92 11.47 17.04
N VAL A 56 -4.91 10.65 16.65
CA VAL A 56 -6.33 10.99 16.79
C VAL A 56 -6.68 11.21 18.26
N TRP A 57 -6.22 10.34 19.16
CA TRP A 57 -6.49 10.46 20.59
C TRP A 57 -5.94 11.77 21.18
N ILE A 58 -4.68 12.12 20.88
CA ILE A 58 -4.05 13.38 21.32
C ILE A 58 -4.82 14.59 20.79
N VAL A 59 -5.28 14.54 19.54
CA VAL A 59 -6.07 15.62 18.94
C VAL A 59 -7.40 15.77 19.69
N MET A 60 -8.11 14.68 19.95
CA MET A 60 -9.39 14.71 20.66
C MET A 60 -9.23 15.27 22.10
N GLU A 61 -8.21 14.83 22.83
CA GLU A 61 -7.92 15.34 24.19
C GLU A 61 -7.60 16.84 24.17
N LYS A 62 -6.80 17.34 23.21
CA LYS A 62 -6.52 18.79 23.08
C LYS A 62 -7.76 19.64 22.82
N TYR A 63 -8.75 19.12 22.09
CA TYR A 63 -10.02 19.83 21.89
C TYR A 63 -10.87 19.83 23.16
N ARG A 64 -10.88 18.69 23.87
CA ARG A 64 -11.56 18.53 25.16
C ARG A 64 -11.01 19.47 26.24
N GLU A 65 -9.69 19.59 26.35
CA GLU A 65 -9.02 20.53 27.27
C GLU A 65 -9.45 21.98 27.03
N LYS A 66 -9.61 22.36 25.76
CA LYS A 66 -10.03 23.71 25.37
C LYS A 66 -11.55 23.92 25.44
N ARG A 67 -12.31 22.95 25.95
CA ARG A 67 -13.78 22.93 25.99
C ARG A 67 -14.40 23.23 24.62
N ARG A 68 -13.76 22.76 23.55
CA ARG A 68 -14.28 22.86 22.20
C ARG A 68 -14.98 21.55 21.84
N GLU A 69 -16.13 21.65 21.20
CA GLU A 69 -16.78 20.49 20.61
C GLU A 69 -15.90 19.94 19.49
N SER A 70 -15.81 18.61 19.42
CA SER A 70 -15.10 17.90 18.36
C SER A 70 -16.00 16.81 17.80
N HIS A 71 -16.02 16.69 16.48
CA HIS A 71 -16.76 15.65 15.76
C HIS A 71 -15.77 14.86 14.90
N ALA A 72 -15.92 13.55 14.88
CA ALA A 72 -15.10 12.66 14.07
C ALA A 72 -16.01 11.82 13.15
N ALA A 73 -15.55 11.60 11.92
CA ALA A 73 -16.20 10.72 10.96
C ALA A 73 -15.15 9.70 10.48
N PHE A 74 -15.54 8.44 10.43
CA PHE A 74 -14.71 7.36 9.92
C PHE A 74 -15.23 6.94 8.55
N PHE A 75 -14.35 6.96 7.55
CA PHE A 75 -14.66 6.52 6.20
C PHE A 75 -13.90 5.22 5.93
N ASP A 76 -14.63 4.14 5.72
CA ASP A 76 -14.07 2.86 5.27
C ASP A 76 -14.56 2.56 3.86
N MET A 77 -13.63 2.20 2.97
CA MET A 77 -13.92 1.95 1.57
C MET A 77 -13.93 0.45 1.31
N GLU A 78 -15.11 -0.12 1.11
CA GLU A 78 -15.25 -1.54 0.79
C GLU A 78 -14.54 -1.87 -0.54
N LYS A 79 -13.56 -2.77 -0.50
CA LYS A 79 -12.74 -3.20 -1.65
C LYS A 79 -12.04 -2.04 -2.35
N ALA A 80 -11.40 -1.16 -1.58
CA ALA A 80 -10.72 0.04 -2.07
C ALA A 80 -9.73 -0.22 -3.22
N PHE A 81 -9.03 -1.35 -3.22
CA PHE A 81 -8.05 -1.66 -4.28
C PHE A 81 -8.70 -2.17 -5.58
N ASP A 82 -9.81 -2.91 -5.49
CA ASP A 82 -10.47 -3.51 -6.65
C ASP A 82 -11.35 -2.50 -7.41
N LYS A 83 -11.86 -1.49 -6.71
CA LYS A 83 -12.81 -0.52 -7.26
C LYS A 83 -12.15 0.67 -7.95
N VAL A 84 -10.83 0.84 -7.84
CA VAL A 84 -10.12 1.99 -8.42
C VAL A 84 -9.84 1.76 -9.90
N PRO A 85 -10.40 2.57 -10.82
CA PRO A 85 -10.13 2.42 -12.24
C PRO A 85 -8.65 2.73 -12.59
N HIS A 86 -8.01 1.90 -13.40
CA HIS A 86 -6.59 2.06 -13.75
C HIS A 86 -6.27 3.41 -14.43
N ASN A 87 -7.22 3.97 -15.20
CA ASN A 87 -7.06 5.30 -15.80
C ASN A 87 -6.92 6.41 -14.74
N VAL A 88 -7.58 6.29 -13.60
CA VAL A 88 -7.45 7.23 -12.48
C VAL A 88 -6.06 7.12 -11.85
N ILE A 89 -5.52 5.91 -11.73
CA ILE A 89 -4.15 5.68 -11.25
C ILE A 89 -3.14 6.37 -12.17
N TRP A 90 -3.25 6.17 -13.49
CA TRP A 90 -2.34 6.82 -14.46
C TRP A 90 -2.44 8.35 -14.43
N TRP A 91 -3.65 8.88 -14.22
CA TRP A 91 -3.85 10.31 -14.08
C TRP A 91 -3.20 10.85 -12.80
N ALA A 92 -3.39 10.18 -11.66
CA ALA A 92 -2.81 10.56 -10.37
C ALA A 92 -1.27 10.57 -10.42
N LEU A 93 -0.65 9.56 -11.03
CA LEU A 93 0.81 9.49 -11.18
C LEU A 93 1.36 10.62 -12.05
N ARG A 94 0.64 11.03 -13.10
CA ARG A 94 1.03 12.20 -13.92
C ARG A 94 0.91 13.51 -13.13
N LYS A 95 -0.10 13.64 -12.28
CA LYS A 95 -0.27 14.81 -11.41
C LYS A 95 0.84 14.94 -10.39
N GLN A 96 1.38 13.81 -9.92
CA GLN A 96 2.57 13.74 -9.06
C GLN A 96 3.89 13.92 -9.84
N MET A 97 3.84 14.37 -11.10
CA MET A 97 5.01 14.64 -11.94
C MET A 97 5.95 13.45 -12.14
N ILE A 98 5.43 12.22 -12.01
CA ILE A 98 6.22 11.00 -12.20
C ILE A 98 6.62 10.88 -13.68
N PRO A 99 7.90 10.61 -13.98
CA PRO A 99 8.37 10.40 -15.34
C PRO A 99 7.54 9.35 -16.10
N LYS A 100 7.20 9.66 -17.35
CA LYS A 100 6.35 8.80 -18.21
C LYS A 100 6.88 7.37 -18.33
N VAL A 101 8.21 7.18 -18.28
CA VAL A 101 8.86 5.87 -18.33
C VAL A 101 8.38 4.94 -17.20
N TYR A 102 8.28 5.46 -15.96
CA TYR A 102 7.82 4.66 -14.81
C TYR A 102 6.33 4.32 -14.92
N ILE A 103 5.52 5.25 -15.45
CA ILE A 103 4.09 4.99 -15.69
C ILE A 103 3.91 3.90 -16.75
N GLN A 104 4.74 3.89 -17.79
CA GLN A 104 4.71 2.83 -18.81
C GLN A 104 5.12 1.47 -18.24
N TRP A 105 6.13 1.44 -17.39
CA TRP A 105 6.56 0.23 -16.68
C TRP A 105 5.47 -0.33 -15.76
N LEU A 106 4.78 0.53 -15.01
CA LEU A 106 3.60 0.13 -14.24
C LEU A 106 2.50 -0.43 -15.15
N LYS A 107 2.16 0.25 -16.25
CA LYS A 107 1.15 -0.25 -17.17
C LYS A 107 1.45 -1.64 -17.71
N MET A 108 2.72 -1.92 -18.01
CA MET A 108 3.15 -3.24 -18.46
C MET A 108 3.02 -4.28 -17.35
N SER A 109 3.30 -3.93 -16.08
CA SER A 109 3.13 -4.86 -14.96
C SER A 109 1.67 -5.22 -14.68
N TYR A 110 0.72 -4.37 -15.08
CA TYR A 110 -0.73 -4.65 -15.00
C TYR A 110 -1.30 -5.33 -16.26
N HIS A 111 -0.53 -5.44 -17.34
CA HIS A 111 -1.00 -6.03 -18.60
C HIS A 111 -0.79 -7.55 -18.58
N GLY A 112 -1.87 -8.32 -18.73
CA GLY A 112 -1.80 -9.80 -18.74
C GLY A 112 -1.76 -10.48 -17.37
N SER A 113 -1.91 -9.73 -16.28
CA SER A 113 -1.99 -10.30 -14.93
C SER A 113 -3.38 -10.90 -14.68
N THR A 114 -3.48 -12.23 -14.65
CA THR A 114 -4.67 -12.96 -14.21
C THR A 114 -4.45 -13.54 -12.82
N SER A 115 -5.26 -13.13 -11.84
CA SER A 115 -5.25 -13.71 -10.50
C SER A 115 -6.38 -14.72 -10.35
N HIS A 116 -6.04 -15.98 -10.04
CA HIS A 116 -7.01 -17.01 -9.70
C HIS A 116 -7.21 -17.06 -8.18
N VAL A 117 -8.46 -16.98 -7.74
CA VAL A 117 -8.83 -17.13 -6.33
C VAL A 117 -9.34 -18.55 -6.12
N GLN A 118 -8.62 -19.37 -5.36
CA GLN A 118 -9.09 -20.70 -4.96
C GLN A 118 -9.80 -20.58 -3.61
N ALA A 119 -11.13 -20.59 -3.62
CA ALA A 119 -11.92 -20.68 -2.40
C ALA A 119 -11.87 -22.12 -1.89
N ALA A 120 -11.50 -22.31 -0.61
CA ALA A 120 -11.65 -23.60 0.05
C ALA A 120 -13.15 -23.83 0.27
N ALA A 121 -13.73 -24.78 -0.46
CA ALA A 121 -15.08 -25.25 -0.19
C ALA A 121 -15.06 -25.98 1.16
N GLU A 122 -15.77 -25.44 2.15
CA GLU A 122 -16.13 -26.18 3.36
C GLU A 122 -16.97 -27.39 2.94
N GLN A 123 -16.38 -28.58 3.02
CA GLN A 123 -17.12 -29.83 2.96
C GLN A 123 -17.79 -29.99 4.34
N SER A 124 -19.10 -29.75 4.38
CA SER A 124 -19.98 -30.12 5.50
C SER A 124 -20.15 -31.62 5.61
#